data_AF-A0AAE9JN86-F1
#
_entry.id   AF-A0AAE9JN86-F1
#
_cell.length_a   1.000
_cell.length_b   1.000
_cell.length_c   1.000
_cell.angle_alpha   90.00
_cell.angle_beta   90.00
_cell.angle_gamma   90.00
#
_symmetry.space_group_name_H-M   'P 1'
#
loop_
_entity.id
_entity.type
_entity.pdbx_description
1 polymer ?
#
loop_
_entity_poly.entity_id
_entity_poly.type
_entity_poly.pdbx_seq_one_letter_code
_entity_poly.pdbx_strand_id
1 'polypeptide(L)'
;MLRIHFSLFFALWTTTAYAQTMSKTIIDFCSPTEPKSCGIGGKCVELSLGNRCECPNGFMGRMCQRPCQDVYKSCARWKSEERCHWTRPISPFFADNCALSCGQCRNNGKQLALALPPILDNIEWFVGRWESKTSAPYRFPEPMSGPYKEILDVQISEVPAFDRPPVNISIRAESLDGTDVHVEFGFLTSKPFHEDTGFVELNKPDTGDDLVSIELVTNTGLMLIEEGTVRGTQIRLETKYKKAMPGVFRTEIVKAKRIFEGCDEQVVEKIQKSVQLHDRPNPDTN
;
A
#
# COMPACT_ATOMS: atom_id res chain seq x y z
N MET A 1 12.69 33.85 77.37
CA MET A 1 12.62 34.09 75.90
C MET A 1 12.85 32.76 75.20
N LEU A 2 11.78 32.13 74.71
CA LEU A 2 11.82 30.79 74.10
C LEU A 2 11.74 30.95 72.58
N ARG A 3 12.79 30.57 71.84
CA ARG A 3 12.86 30.62 70.37
C ARG A 3 12.26 29.34 69.79
N ILE A 4 11.20 29.47 69.01
CA ILE A 4 10.60 28.38 68.24
C ILE A 4 11.22 28.38 66.84
N HIS A 5 11.85 27.27 66.46
CA HIS A 5 12.39 27.03 65.12
C HIS A 5 11.27 26.55 64.19
N PHE A 6 10.96 27.33 63.15
CA PHE A 6 10.17 26.88 62.01
C PHE A 6 11.07 26.13 61.02
N SER A 7 10.86 24.83 60.87
CA SER A 7 11.49 24.02 59.82
C SER A 7 10.54 23.95 58.63
N LEU A 8 10.93 24.56 57.50
CA LEU A 8 10.22 24.45 56.23
C LEU A 8 10.57 23.11 55.56
N PHE A 9 9.59 22.21 55.46
CA PHE A 9 9.65 21.04 54.59
C PHE A 9 9.32 21.47 53.16
N PHE A 10 10.31 21.48 52.27
CA PHE A 10 10.10 21.58 50.83
C PHE A 10 9.83 20.19 50.26
N ALA A 11 8.57 19.90 49.92
CA ALA A 11 8.22 18.72 49.14
C ALA A 11 8.57 18.98 47.66
N LEU A 12 9.64 18.39 47.15
CA LEU A 12 9.95 18.37 45.72
C LEU A 12 8.91 17.51 45.00
N TRP A 13 8.02 18.15 44.24
CA TRP A 13 7.25 17.50 43.20
C TRP A 13 8.18 17.25 42.01
N THR A 14 8.60 16.02 41.81
CA THR A 14 9.28 15.60 40.58
C THR A 14 8.24 15.45 39.48
N THR A 15 8.09 16.48 38.65
CA THR A 15 7.39 16.37 37.37
C THR A 15 8.26 15.53 36.44
N THR A 16 7.85 14.28 36.21
CA THR A 16 8.46 13.43 35.18
C THR A 16 8.12 14.02 33.81
N ALA A 17 9.07 14.77 33.25
CA ALA A 17 9.01 15.19 31.86
C ALA A 17 9.09 13.93 30.98
N TYR A 18 7.99 13.58 30.31
CA TYR A 18 8.00 12.57 29.26
C TYR A 18 8.88 13.09 28.11
N ALA A 19 10.09 12.55 27.99
CA ALA A 19 10.95 12.84 26.85
C ALA A 19 10.34 12.19 25.60
N GLN A 20 9.86 13.01 24.67
CA GLN A 20 9.41 12.54 23.37
C GLN A 20 10.62 12.13 22.53
N THR A 21 10.62 10.91 22.01
CA THR A 21 11.67 10.43 21.11
C THR A 21 11.31 10.83 19.69
N MET A 22 12.16 11.65 19.07
CA MET A 22 12.04 12.00 17.65
C MET A 22 12.70 10.89 16.83
N SER A 23 11.94 10.24 15.96
CA SER A 23 12.45 9.24 15.03
C SER A 23 12.19 9.70 13.60
N LYS A 24 13.22 9.65 12.77
CA LYS A 24 13.07 9.76 11.31
C LYS A 24 13.12 8.33 10.76
N THR A 25 11.96 7.82 10.36
CA THR A 25 11.88 6.48 9.80
C THR A 25 12.22 6.51 8.33
N ILE A 26 13.03 5.55 7.87
CA ILE A 26 13.59 5.51 6.53
C ILE A 26 13.43 4.09 6.00
N ILE A 27 13.04 3.95 4.72
CA ILE A 27 12.89 2.65 4.08
C ILE A 27 14.27 2.11 3.72
N ASP A 28 14.60 0.97 4.31
CA ASP A 28 15.70 0.11 3.89
C ASP A 28 15.18 -0.91 2.86
N PHE A 29 15.78 -0.91 1.68
CA PHE A 29 15.47 -1.89 0.62
C PHE A 29 16.32 -3.15 0.71
N CYS A 30 17.33 -3.15 1.59
CA CYS A 30 18.19 -4.28 1.86
C CYS A 30 18.78 -4.21 3.26
N SER A 31 19.33 -5.32 3.73
CA SER A 31 20.02 -5.40 5.02
C SER A 31 21.49 -5.78 4.80
N PRO A 32 22.46 -5.00 5.31
CA PRO A 32 23.88 -5.34 5.28
C PRO A 32 24.23 -6.61 6.06
N THR A 33 23.40 -6.97 7.05
CA THR A 33 23.58 -8.18 7.87
C THR A 33 23.04 -9.44 7.18
N GLU A 34 22.27 -9.29 6.10
CA GLU A 34 21.69 -10.38 5.33
C GLU A 34 22.33 -10.45 3.93
N PRO A 35 23.28 -11.36 3.69
CA PRO A 35 24.07 -11.40 2.45
C PRO A 35 23.26 -11.58 1.16
N LYS A 36 22.02 -12.09 1.27
CA LYS A 36 21.12 -12.36 0.14
C LYS A 36 20.01 -11.30 -0.02
N SER A 37 20.01 -10.23 0.79
CA SER A 37 18.97 -9.19 0.74
C SER A 37 18.91 -8.47 -0.62
N CYS A 38 20.02 -8.43 -1.36
CA CYS A 38 20.10 -7.89 -2.72
C CYS A 38 20.09 -8.94 -3.84
N GLY A 39 19.74 -10.18 -3.54
CA GLY A 39 19.70 -11.25 -4.54
C GLY A 39 21.10 -11.62 -5.07
N ILE A 40 21.13 -12.29 -6.22
CA ILE A 40 22.36 -12.86 -6.78
C ILE A 40 23.22 -11.73 -7.38
N GLY A 41 24.45 -11.59 -6.88
CA GLY A 41 25.43 -10.63 -7.38
C GLY A 41 25.19 -9.18 -6.95
N GLY A 42 24.14 -8.92 -6.16
CA GLY A 42 23.87 -7.62 -5.57
C GLY A 42 24.60 -7.45 -4.23
N LYS A 43 24.92 -6.20 -3.88
CA LYS A 43 25.52 -5.83 -2.59
C LYS A 43 24.66 -4.76 -1.92
N CYS A 44 24.36 -4.94 -0.64
CA CYS A 44 23.68 -3.91 0.13
C CYS A 44 24.66 -2.80 0.51
N VAL A 45 24.29 -1.55 0.21
CA VAL A 45 25.06 -0.33 0.50
C VAL A 45 24.32 0.47 1.55
N GLU A 46 25.02 0.79 2.64
CA GLU A 46 24.50 1.64 3.71
C GLU A 46 24.48 3.11 3.28
N LEU A 47 23.32 3.74 3.41
CA LEU A 47 23.13 5.16 3.09
C LEU A 47 22.33 5.85 4.20
N SER A 48 22.57 7.14 4.39
CA SER A 48 21.87 7.96 5.41
C SER A 48 20.37 8.11 5.17
N LEU A 49 19.89 7.84 3.95
CA LEU A 49 18.47 7.85 3.55
C LEU A 49 17.97 6.44 3.17
N GLY A 50 18.59 5.43 3.78
CA GLY A 50 18.14 4.05 3.73
C GLY A 50 18.98 3.21 2.80
N ASN A 51 19.19 1.97 3.18
CA ASN A 51 20.04 1.02 2.48
C ASN A 51 19.49 0.71 1.08
N ARG A 52 20.39 0.57 0.10
CA ARG A 52 20.07 0.29 -1.31
C ARG A 52 20.94 -0.82 -1.86
N CYS A 53 20.41 -1.55 -2.83
CA CYS A 53 21.17 -2.56 -3.55
C CYS A 53 22.01 -1.93 -4.66
N GLU A 54 23.32 -2.15 -4.61
CA GLU A 54 24.19 -2.04 -5.78
C GLU A 54 24.05 -3.33 -6.60
N CYS A 55 23.51 -3.21 -7.81
CA CYS A 55 23.11 -4.35 -8.63
C CYS A 55 24.05 -4.61 -9.81
N PRO A 56 24.10 -5.86 -10.31
CA PRO A 56 24.79 -6.17 -11.56
C PRO A 56 24.28 -5.35 -12.75
N ASN A 57 25.10 -5.24 -13.78
CA ASN A 57 24.74 -4.52 -15.01
C ASN A 57 23.39 -4.98 -15.57
N GLY A 58 22.51 -4.01 -15.80
CA GLY A 58 21.16 -4.23 -16.31
C GLY A 58 20.06 -4.33 -15.26
N PHE A 59 20.40 -4.33 -13.97
CA PHE A 59 19.43 -4.54 -12.89
C PHE A 59 19.44 -3.42 -11.86
N MET A 60 18.34 -3.29 -11.12
CA MET A 60 18.13 -2.34 -10.02
C MET A 60 17.01 -2.84 -9.07
N GLY A 61 16.71 -2.06 -8.04
CA GLY A 61 15.60 -2.31 -7.11
C GLY A 61 15.91 -3.34 -6.02
N ARG A 62 14.89 -3.73 -5.24
CA ARG A 62 15.02 -4.81 -4.25
C ARG A 62 15.47 -6.10 -4.92
N MET A 63 16.34 -6.84 -4.24
CA MET A 63 16.85 -8.13 -4.71
C MET A 63 17.49 -8.12 -6.12
N CYS A 64 17.76 -6.94 -6.70
CA CYS A 64 18.22 -6.76 -8.07
C CYS A 64 17.36 -7.48 -9.13
N GLN A 65 16.03 -7.53 -8.91
CA GLN A 65 15.12 -8.29 -9.77
C GLN A 65 14.55 -7.47 -10.94
N ARG A 66 14.71 -6.15 -10.91
CA ARG A 66 14.08 -5.26 -11.88
C ARG A 66 15.09 -4.75 -12.92
N PRO A 67 14.70 -4.58 -14.20
CA PRO A 67 15.58 -3.97 -15.19
C PRO A 67 15.97 -2.54 -14.80
N CYS A 68 17.21 -2.16 -15.10
CA CYS A 68 17.70 -0.81 -14.88
C CYS A 68 17.02 0.17 -15.85
N GLN A 69 16.08 0.97 -15.33
CA GLN A 69 15.32 1.95 -16.09
C GLN A 69 14.82 3.10 -15.19
N ASP A 70 14.37 4.18 -15.82
CA ASP A 70 13.65 5.25 -15.13
C ASP A 70 12.16 4.88 -14.96
N VAL A 71 11.57 5.27 -13.82
CA VAL A 71 10.14 5.09 -13.52
C VAL A 71 9.32 6.20 -14.17
N TYR A 72 9.79 7.44 -14.12
CA TYR A 72 9.06 8.60 -14.61
C TYR A 72 9.62 9.10 -15.94
N LYS A 73 8.73 9.49 -16.85
CA LYS A 73 9.10 10.15 -18.12
C LYS A 73 9.83 11.49 -17.89
N SER A 74 9.64 12.11 -16.72
CA SER A 74 10.27 13.39 -16.33
C SER A 74 11.75 13.26 -15.90
N CYS A 75 12.30 12.06 -15.77
CA CYS A 75 13.65 11.84 -15.24
C CYS A 75 14.75 12.58 -16.02
N ALA A 76 14.66 12.63 -17.36
CA ALA A 76 15.61 13.39 -18.18
C ALA A 76 15.60 14.88 -17.86
N ARG A 77 14.42 15.45 -17.63
CA ARG A 77 14.26 16.85 -17.23
C ARG A 77 14.83 17.08 -15.83
N TRP A 78 14.48 16.23 -14.86
CA TRP A 78 14.98 16.36 -13.49
C TRP A 78 16.50 16.23 -13.38
N LYS A 79 17.11 15.39 -14.24
CA LYS A 79 18.57 15.34 -14.39
C LYS A 79 19.13 16.70 -14.84
N SER A 80 18.54 17.33 -15.87
CA SER A 80 19.00 18.64 -16.35
C SER A 80 18.83 19.77 -15.32
N GLU A 81 17.91 19.60 -14.37
CA GLU A 81 17.71 20.49 -13.22
C GLU A 81 18.60 20.10 -12.00
N GLU A 82 19.60 19.23 -12.21
CA GLU A 82 20.56 18.74 -11.20
C GLU A 82 19.92 18.04 -9.99
N ARG A 83 18.64 17.63 -10.08
CA ARG A 83 17.90 17.06 -8.94
C ARG A 83 18.49 15.76 -8.43
N CYS A 84 19.14 14.97 -9.29
CA CYS A 84 19.85 13.75 -8.87
C CYS A 84 20.93 14.01 -7.79
N HIS A 85 21.51 15.22 -7.76
CA HIS A 85 22.64 15.54 -6.90
C HIS A 85 22.24 16.39 -5.70
N TRP A 86 21.59 17.54 -5.92
CA TRP A 86 21.33 18.48 -4.82
C TRP A 86 20.19 18.03 -3.89
N THR A 87 19.23 17.22 -4.37
CA THR A 87 18.17 16.71 -3.49
C THR A 87 18.59 15.48 -2.72
N ARG A 88 19.69 14.82 -3.10
CA ARG A 88 20.13 13.54 -2.51
C ARG A 88 20.29 13.58 -0.99
N PRO A 89 20.74 14.68 -0.35
CA PRO A 89 20.80 14.75 1.12
C PRO A 89 19.41 14.86 1.79
N ILE A 90 18.38 15.25 1.03
CA ILE A 90 17.04 15.58 1.54
C ILE A 90 16.06 14.45 1.24
N SER A 91 16.14 13.86 0.06
CA SER A 91 15.22 12.83 -0.41
C SER A 91 15.91 11.86 -1.37
N PRO A 92 15.72 10.53 -1.21
CA PRO A 92 16.22 9.54 -2.16
C PRO A 92 15.33 9.43 -3.41
N PHE A 93 14.19 10.16 -3.48
CA PHE A 93 13.17 10.02 -4.52
C PHE A 93 13.73 10.00 -5.94
N PHE A 94 14.59 10.96 -6.31
CA PHE A 94 15.12 11.04 -7.68
C PHE A 94 16.13 9.93 -7.96
N ALA A 95 16.96 9.55 -6.98
CA ALA A 95 17.91 8.46 -7.16
C ALA A 95 17.19 7.11 -7.33
N ASP A 96 16.12 6.88 -6.55
CA ASP A 96 15.36 5.63 -6.57
C ASP A 96 14.46 5.52 -7.81
N ASN A 97 13.83 6.62 -8.24
CA ASN A 97 12.87 6.60 -9.36
C ASN A 97 13.50 6.93 -10.73
N CYS A 98 14.68 7.55 -10.76
CA CYS A 98 15.40 7.90 -11.98
C CYS A 98 16.78 7.24 -12.02
N ALA A 99 16.84 5.96 -11.63
CA ALA A 99 18.10 5.24 -11.45
C ALA A 99 18.99 5.25 -12.70
N LEU A 100 18.42 5.16 -13.89
CA LEU A 100 19.18 5.20 -15.14
C LEU A 100 19.68 6.62 -15.43
N SER A 101 18.79 7.62 -15.38
CA SER A 101 19.15 9.03 -15.63
C SER A 101 20.17 9.55 -14.63
N CYS A 102 19.99 9.24 -13.34
CA CYS A 102 20.86 9.62 -12.23
C CYS A 102 22.11 8.73 -12.10
N GLY A 103 22.35 7.81 -13.03
CA GLY A 103 23.56 6.98 -13.09
C GLY A 103 23.73 5.99 -11.93
N GLN A 104 22.64 5.61 -11.27
CA GLN A 104 22.63 4.60 -10.20
C GLN A 104 22.79 3.17 -10.74
N CYS A 105 22.44 2.95 -12.01
CA CYS A 105 22.59 1.66 -12.68
C CYS A 105 22.92 1.84 -14.18
N ARG A 106 23.27 0.73 -14.85
CA ARG A 106 23.51 0.70 -16.31
C ARG A 106 22.48 -0.20 -16.97
N ASN A 107 21.80 0.30 -18.01
CA ASN A 107 20.83 -0.47 -18.78
C ASN A 107 21.55 -1.48 -19.70
N ASN A 108 21.02 -2.70 -19.82
CA ASN A 108 21.50 -3.77 -20.70
C ASN A 108 20.59 -4.02 -21.93
N GLY A 109 19.65 -3.11 -22.20
CA GLY A 109 18.66 -3.21 -23.26
C GLY A 109 17.32 -3.80 -22.83
N LYS A 110 17.20 -4.32 -21.60
CA LYS A 110 15.91 -4.78 -21.04
C LYS A 110 15.16 -3.63 -20.38
N GLN A 111 13.86 -3.54 -20.64
CA GLN A 111 12.99 -2.54 -20.04
C GLN A 111 11.56 -3.08 -19.91
N LEU A 112 10.92 -2.79 -18.79
CA LEU A 112 9.48 -2.95 -18.56
C LEU A 112 8.73 -1.79 -19.22
N ALA A 113 7.58 -2.09 -19.82
CA ALA A 113 6.71 -1.05 -20.41
C ALA A 113 6.30 0.00 -19.38
N LEU A 114 5.92 -0.44 -18.18
CA LEU A 114 5.65 0.39 -17.02
C LEU A 114 6.45 -0.15 -15.83
N ALA A 115 7.21 0.73 -15.17
CA ALA A 115 7.98 0.37 -13.99
C ALA A 115 7.19 0.72 -12.72
N LEU A 116 7.17 -0.19 -11.75
CA LEU A 116 6.53 0.08 -10.46
C LEU A 116 7.39 1.09 -9.66
N PRO A 117 6.85 2.20 -9.12
CA PRO A 117 7.60 3.05 -8.21
C PRO A 117 8.11 2.25 -6.98
N PRO A 118 9.38 2.39 -6.53
CA PRO A 118 9.94 1.57 -5.45
C PRO A 118 9.19 1.65 -4.11
N ILE A 119 8.48 2.75 -3.87
CA ILE A 119 7.60 2.90 -2.69
C ILE A 119 6.46 1.87 -2.66
N LEU A 120 6.10 1.30 -3.81
CA LEU A 120 5.04 0.29 -3.97
C LEU A 120 5.58 -1.14 -4.07
N ASP A 121 6.88 -1.37 -3.86
CA ASP A 121 7.47 -2.72 -3.94
C ASP A 121 6.79 -3.71 -2.96
N ASN A 122 6.22 -3.22 -1.85
CA ASN A 122 5.50 -4.06 -0.87
C ASN A 122 4.19 -4.68 -1.41
N ILE A 123 3.67 -4.15 -2.53
CA ILE A 123 2.50 -4.68 -3.23
C ILE A 123 2.82 -5.20 -4.64
N GLU A 124 4.10 -5.33 -4.99
CA GLU A 124 4.54 -5.78 -6.33
C GLU A 124 3.89 -7.10 -6.74
N TRP A 125 3.79 -8.06 -5.82
CA TRP A 125 3.18 -9.37 -6.03
C TRP A 125 1.69 -9.32 -6.41
N PHE A 126 1.00 -8.22 -6.10
CA PHE A 126 -0.42 -8.04 -6.36
C PHE A 126 -0.70 -7.39 -7.73
N VAL A 127 0.30 -6.70 -8.29
CA VAL A 127 0.21 -6.03 -9.60
C VAL A 127 0.15 -7.08 -10.71
N GLY A 128 -0.89 -6.99 -11.54
CA GLY A 128 -1.12 -7.96 -12.61
C GLY A 128 -2.60 -8.18 -12.88
N ARG A 129 -2.86 -9.16 -13.74
CA ARG A 129 -4.21 -9.59 -14.10
C ARG A 129 -4.47 -10.98 -13.52
N TRP A 130 -5.54 -11.09 -12.75
CA TRP A 130 -5.94 -12.29 -12.03
C TRP A 130 -7.33 -12.70 -12.50
N GLU A 131 -7.51 -13.98 -12.83
CA GLU A 131 -8.79 -14.52 -13.31
C GLU A 131 -9.23 -15.66 -12.41
N SER A 132 -10.52 -15.68 -12.05
CA SER A 132 -11.12 -16.70 -11.21
C SER A 132 -12.48 -17.15 -11.75
N LYS A 133 -12.90 -18.35 -11.34
CA LYS A 133 -14.21 -18.91 -11.64
C LYS A 133 -14.81 -19.54 -10.39
N THR A 134 -16.02 -19.12 -10.05
CA THR A 134 -16.69 -19.48 -8.80
C THR A 134 -18.02 -20.18 -9.10
N SER A 135 -18.32 -21.25 -8.36
CA SER A 135 -19.58 -22.00 -8.48
C SER A 135 -20.72 -21.39 -7.65
N ALA A 136 -20.39 -20.61 -6.62
CA ALA A 136 -21.35 -19.97 -5.75
C ALA A 136 -21.65 -18.52 -6.19
N PRO A 137 -22.86 -17.99 -5.96
CA PRO A 137 -23.22 -16.60 -6.25
C PRO A 137 -22.68 -15.59 -5.23
N TYR A 138 -22.00 -16.05 -4.19
CA TYR A 138 -21.53 -15.20 -3.10
C TYR A 138 -20.34 -14.35 -3.54
N ARG A 139 -20.62 -13.11 -3.94
CA ARG A 139 -19.64 -12.11 -4.37
C ARG A 139 -19.72 -10.86 -3.51
N PHE A 140 -18.61 -10.14 -3.33
CA PHE A 140 -18.58 -8.81 -2.68
C PHE A 140 -18.30 -7.71 -3.71
N PRO A 141 -18.88 -6.50 -3.57
CA PRO A 141 -19.85 -6.10 -2.55
C PRO A 141 -21.21 -6.78 -2.76
N GLU A 142 -21.62 -6.96 -4.01
CA GLU A 142 -22.95 -7.47 -4.35
C GLU A 142 -22.87 -8.92 -4.86
N PRO A 143 -23.79 -9.80 -4.42
CA PRO A 143 -23.87 -11.17 -4.92
C PRO A 143 -24.28 -11.19 -6.39
N MET A 144 -23.87 -12.25 -7.11
CA MET A 144 -24.24 -12.48 -8.51
C MET A 144 -25.55 -13.27 -8.61
N SER A 145 -26.20 -13.26 -9.77
CA SER A 145 -27.37 -14.11 -10.07
C SER A 145 -27.10 -15.62 -9.99
N GLY A 146 -25.84 -16.05 -10.16
CA GLY A 146 -25.43 -17.45 -10.18
C GLY A 146 -23.92 -17.63 -10.13
N PRO A 147 -23.40 -18.80 -10.55
CA PRO A 147 -21.97 -19.01 -10.78
C PRO A 147 -21.41 -17.91 -11.70
N TYR A 148 -20.17 -17.48 -11.48
CA TYR A 148 -19.58 -16.38 -12.23
C TYR A 148 -18.08 -16.59 -12.50
N LYS A 149 -17.58 -15.86 -13.49
CA LYS A 149 -16.14 -15.62 -13.69
C LYS A 149 -15.82 -14.20 -13.25
N GLU A 150 -14.63 -13.99 -12.70
CA GLU A 150 -14.17 -12.67 -12.26
C GLU A 150 -12.75 -12.40 -12.75
N ILE A 151 -12.52 -11.15 -13.11
CA ILE A 151 -11.22 -10.65 -13.55
C ILE A 151 -10.88 -9.45 -12.65
N LEU A 152 -9.78 -9.57 -11.91
CA LEU A 152 -9.16 -8.49 -11.15
C LEU A 152 -7.93 -8.02 -11.92
N ASP A 153 -7.88 -6.74 -12.25
CA ASP A 153 -6.77 -6.12 -12.95
C ASP A 153 -6.20 -5.00 -12.08
N VAL A 154 -4.93 -5.15 -11.69
CA VAL A 154 -4.18 -4.19 -10.86
C VAL A 154 -3.04 -3.65 -11.72
N GLN A 155 -3.16 -2.39 -12.14
CA GLN A 155 -2.30 -1.79 -13.17
C GLN A 155 -1.53 -0.60 -12.65
N ILE A 156 -0.28 -0.49 -13.09
CA ILE A 156 0.56 0.68 -12.83
C ILE A 156 0.05 1.85 -13.67
N SER A 157 -0.05 3.03 -13.06
CA SER A 157 -0.39 4.26 -13.78
C SER A 157 0.73 4.65 -14.74
N GLU A 158 0.39 4.98 -15.99
CA GLU A 158 1.38 5.43 -16.99
C GLU A 158 2.13 6.69 -16.56
N VAL A 159 1.44 7.57 -15.85
CA VAL A 159 2.01 8.76 -15.21
C VAL A 159 1.75 8.63 -13.71
N PRO A 160 2.65 7.99 -12.96
CA PRO A 160 2.49 7.88 -11.52
C PRO A 160 2.43 9.27 -10.88
N ALA A 161 1.60 9.44 -9.85
CA ALA A 161 1.59 10.68 -9.08
C ALA A 161 2.94 10.85 -8.35
N PHE A 162 3.34 12.10 -8.14
CA PHE A 162 4.52 12.39 -7.33
C PHE A 162 4.28 11.96 -5.87
N ASP A 163 5.34 11.51 -5.20
CA ASP A 163 5.35 11.06 -3.81
C ASP A 163 4.59 9.74 -3.56
N ARG A 164 3.26 9.75 -3.70
CA ARG A 164 2.40 8.59 -3.42
C ARG A 164 1.58 8.17 -4.63
N PRO A 165 2.19 7.44 -5.57
CA PRO A 165 1.49 6.98 -6.76
C PRO A 165 0.48 5.88 -6.42
N PRO A 166 -0.79 5.99 -6.86
CA PRO A 166 -1.73 4.88 -6.79
C PRO A 166 -1.50 3.88 -7.92
N VAL A 167 -1.95 2.64 -7.71
CA VAL A 167 -2.22 1.69 -8.78
C VAL A 167 -3.71 1.68 -9.10
N ASN A 168 -4.05 1.48 -10.37
CA ASN A 168 -5.42 1.36 -10.82
C ASN A 168 -5.93 -0.04 -10.48
N ILE A 169 -7.16 -0.13 -9.98
CA ILE A 169 -7.86 -1.39 -9.78
C ILE A 169 -9.11 -1.40 -10.65
N SER A 170 -9.31 -2.50 -11.38
CA SER A 170 -10.58 -2.82 -12.00
C SER A 170 -10.98 -4.25 -11.68
N ILE A 171 -12.26 -4.45 -11.39
CA ILE A 171 -12.82 -5.77 -11.12
C ILE A 171 -14.03 -5.93 -12.04
N ARG A 172 -14.07 -7.03 -12.78
CA ARG A 172 -15.20 -7.37 -13.63
C ARG A 172 -15.66 -8.79 -13.34
N ALA A 173 -16.88 -8.93 -12.84
CA ALA A 173 -17.53 -10.21 -12.66
C ALA A 173 -18.70 -10.37 -13.63
N GLU A 174 -18.83 -11.56 -14.19
CA GLU A 174 -19.89 -11.91 -15.13
C GLU A 174 -20.40 -13.31 -14.82
N SER A 175 -21.70 -13.41 -14.62
CA SER A 175 -22.42 -14.68 -14.48
C SER A 175 -22.13 -15.61 -15.66
N LEU A 176 -22.07 -16.92 -15.41
CA LEU A 176 -21.74 -17.89 -16.46
C LEU A 176 -22.80 -17.98 -17.56
N ASP A 177 -24.03 -17.54 -17.29
CA ASP A 177 -25.13 -17.43 -18.26
C ASP A 177 -25.19 -16.06 -18.96
N GLY A 178 -24.34 -15.10 -18.55
CA GLY A 178 -24.23 -13.76 -19.14
C GLY A 178 -25.36 -12.81 -18.75
N THR A 179 -26.22 -13.20 -17.80
CA THR A 179 -27.40 -12.41 -17.39
C THR A 179 -27.04 -11.18 -16.56
N ASP A 180 -25.98 -11.30 -15.78
CA ASP A 180 -25.54 -10.33 -14.78
C ASP A 180 -24.05 -10.01 -14.93
N VAL A 181 -23.72 -8.71 -14.89
CA VAL A 181 -22.37 -8.15 -15.05
C VAL A 181 -22.15 -7.04 -14.02
N HIS A 182 -21.22 -7.29 -13.10
CA HIS A 182 -20.78 -6.32 -12.12
C HIS A 182 -19.38 -5.79 -12.50
N VAL A 183 -19.21 -4.47 -12.42
CA VAL A 183 -17.97 -3.79 -12.75
C VAL A 183 -17.63 -2.80 -11.65
N GLU A 184 -16.36 -2.81 -11.24
CA GLU A 184 -15.81 -1.94 -10.21
C GLU A 184 -14.53 -1.30 -10.71
N PHE A 185 -14.35 -0.01 -10.43
CA PHE A 185 -13.16 0.74 -10.78
C PHE A 185 -12.70 1.57 -9.60
N GLY A 186 -11.39 1.78 -9.50
CA GLY A 186 -10.84 2.73 -8.56
C GLY A 186 -9.34 2.59 -8.41
N PHE A 187 -8.86 2.83 -7.20
CA PHE A 187 -7.43 2.98 -6.93
C PHE A 187 -7.04 2.26 -5.64
N LEU A 188 -5.82 1.72 -5.63
CA LEU A 188 -5.15 1.25 -4.44
C LEU A 188 -3.96 2.13 -4.13
N THR A 189 -3.86 2.54 -2.87
CA THR A 189 -2.73 3.28 -2.33
C THR A 189 -2.06 2.46 -1.23
N SER A 190 -0.73 2.51 -1.17
CA SER A 190 0.04 1.91 -0.08
C SER A 190 0.89 2.94 0.62
N LYS A 191 1.04 2.79 1.94
CA LYS A 191 1.90 3.60 2.79
C LYS A 191 2.81 2.65 3.58
N PRO A 192 4.07 2.44 3.15
CA PRO A 192 5.02 1.65 3.91
C PRO A 192 5.25 2.22 5.31
N PHE A 193 5.40 1.36 6.31
CA PHE A 193 5.57 1.81 7.70
C PHE A 193 6.83 2.65 7.86
N HIS A 194 7.92 2.23 7.24
CA HIS A 194 9.21 2.91 7.33
C HIS A 194 9.40 4.05 6.31
N GLU A 195 8.35 4.50 5.63
CA GLU A 195 8.40 5.64 4.70
C GLU A 195 8.91 6.93 5.37
N ASP A 196 9.87 7.59 4.74
CA ASP A 196 10.31 8.94 5.12
C ASP A 196 9.32 9.95 4.53
N THR A 197 8.36 10.38 5.34
CA THR A 197 7.35 11.38 4.94
C THR A 197 7.90 12.81 4.93
N GLY A 198 9.16 13.02 5.33
CA GLY A 198 9.74 14.35 5.53
C GLY A 198 9.22 15.08 6.77
N PHE A 199 8.29 14.48 7.53
CA PHE A 199 7.79 15.01 8.80
C PHE A 199 8.36 14.25 9.99
N VAL A 200 8.57 14.95 11.11
CA VAL A 200 8.98 14.33 12.37
C VAL A 200 7.78 13.62 12.97
N GLU A 201 7.89 12.30 13.15
CA GLU A 201 6.88 11.52 13.86
C GLU A 201 7.27 11.41 15.34
N LEU A 202 6.36 11.81 16.21
CA LEU A 202 6.55 11.78 17.66
C LEU A 202 6.13 10.41 18.20
N ASN A 203 7.02 9.74 18.92
CA ASN A 203 6.74 8.45 19.57
C ASN A 203 6.26 7.35 18.59
N LYS A 204 6.72 7.38 17.34
CA LYS A 204 6.46 6.29 16.40
C LYS A 204 7.11 5.00 16.91
N PRO A 205 6.41 3.87 16.95
CA PRO A 205 7.04 2.60 17.29
C PRO A 205 8.14 2.21 16.30
N ASP A 206 9.11 1.42 16.74
CA ASP A 206 10.18 0.91 15.88
C ASP A 206 9.70 -0.13 14.86
N THR A 207 8.54 -0.74 15.09
CA THR A 207 7.95 -1.75 14.21
C THR A 207 6.46 -1.48 14.01
N GLY A 208 5.97 -1.77 12.81
CA GLY A 208 4.57 -1.63 12.47
C GLY A 208 4.28 -2.16 11.08
N ASP A 209 3.01 -2.19 10.73
CA ASP A 209 2.56 -2.71 9.44
C ASP A 209 2.55 -1.63 8.37
N ASP A 210 2.85 -2.04 7.15
CA ASP A 210 2.52 -1.25 5.97
C ASP A 210 1.00 -1.10 5.86
N LEU A 211 0.54 0.08 5.51
CA LEU A 211 -0.88 0.38 5.35
C LEU A 211 -1.28 0.33 3.88
N VAL A 212 -2.53 0.02 3.63
CA VAL A 212 -3.12 0.00 2.29
C VAL A 212 -4.57 0.46 2.33
N SER A 213 -5.00 1.15 1.28
CA SER A 213 -6.38 1.55 1.08
C SER A 213 -6.82 1.26 -0.36
N ILE A 214 -8.05 0.78 -0.51
CA ILE A 214 -8.72 0.58 -1.79
C ILE A 214 -9.97 1.45 -1.81
N GLU A 215 -10.06 2.30 -2.83
CA GLU A 215 -11.24 3.11 -3.13
C GLU A 215 -11.90 2.56 -4.39
N LEU A 216 -13.19 2.24 -4.34
CA LEU A 216 -13.91 1.61 -5.45
C LEU A 216 -15.26 2.29 -5.70
N VAL A 217 -15.62 2.37 -6.98
CA VAL A 217 -16.98 2.70 -7.45
C VAL A 217 -17.50 1.58 -8.32
N THR A 218 -18.77 1.22 -8.16
CA THR A 218 -19.40 0.09 -8.86
C THR A 218 -20.49 0.54 -9.83
N ASN A 219 -20.71 -0.24 -10.89
CA ASN A 219 -21.86 -0.05 -11.79
C ASN A 219 -23.22 -0.32 -11.12
N THR A 220 -23.23 -0.94 -9.94
CA THR A 220 -24.40 -1.12 -9.09
C THR A 220 -24.73 0.11 -8.23
N GLY A 221 -23.96 1.20 -8.37
CA GLY A 221 -24.19 2.46 -7.68
C GLY A 221 -23.64 2.50 -6.25
N LEU A 222 -22.64 1.67 -5.93
CA LEU A 222 -21.94 1.68 -4.66
C LEU A 222 -20.59 2.39 -4.76
N MET A 223 -20.22 3.07 -3.69
CA MET A 223 -18.90 3.66 -3.47
C MET A 223 -18.36 3.09 -2.16
N LEU A 224 -17.13 2.59 -2.18
CA LEU A 224 -16.49 1.89 -1.07
C LEU A 224 -15.10 2.45 -0.81
N ILE A 225 -14.75 2.56 0.47
CA ILE A 225 -13.36 2.74 0.92
C ILE A 225 -13.07 1.61 1.90
N GLU A 226 -12.05 0.83 1.58
CA GLU A 226 -11.55 -0.25 2.39
C GLU A 226 -10.11 0.08 2.83
N GLU A 227 -9.82 -0.01 4.12
CA GLU A 227 -8.48 0.27 4.66
C GLU A 227 -7.99 -0.93 5.45
N GLY A 228 -6.67 -1.13 5.46
CA GLY A 228 -6.03 -2.09 6.33
C GLY A 228 -4.53 -2.18 6.12
N THR A 229 -3.99 -3.39 6.14
CA THR A 229 -2.55 -3.63 6.25
C THR A 229 -2.01 -4.59 5.20
N VAL A 230 -0.71 -4.44 4.90
CA VAL A 230 0.08 -5.35 4.07
C VAL A 230 1.11 -6.02 4.95
N ARG A 231 1.18 -7.36 4.90
CA ARG A 231 2.20 -8.17 5.58
C ARG A 231 2.69 -9.26 4.63
N GLY A 232 3.89 -9.09 4.09
CA GLY A 232 4.43 -10.01 3.08
C GLY A 232 3.49 -10.04 1.85
N THR A 233 3.07 -11.24 1.45
CA THR A 233 2.15 -11.45 0.33
C THR A 233 0.68 -11.45 0.75
N GLN A 234 0.33 -10.75 1.83
CA GLN A 234 -1.05 -10.68 2.30
C GLN A 234 -1.52 -9.23 2.46
N ILE A 235 -2.67 -8.91 1.86
CA ILE A 235 -3.40 -7.67 2.07
C ILE A 235 -4.65 -8.00 2.89
N ARG A 236 -4.88 -7.28 3.99
CA ARG A 236 -6.10 -7.36 4.79
C ARG A 236 -6.78 -6.02 4.78
N LEU A 237 -8.05 -6.00 4.42
CA LEU A 237 -8.84 -4.78 4.27
C LEU A 237 -10.14 -4.90 5.05
N GLU A 238 -10.59 -3.77 5.58
CA GLU A 238 -11.90 -3.64 6.20
C GLU A 238 -12.63 -2.45 5.57
N THR A 239 -13.91 -2.64 5.23
CA THR A 239 -14.74 -1.53 4.76
C THR A 239 -14.86 -0.45 5.84
N LYS A 240 -14.31 0.73 5.57
CA LYS A 240 -14.41 1.92 6.44
C LYS A 240 -15.54 2.82 6.00
N TYR A 241 -15.74 2.96 4.70
CA TYR A 241 -16.80 3.78 4.14
C TYR A 241 -17.58 2.99 3.09
N LYS A 242 -18.90 3.16 3.11
CA LYS A 242 -19.81 2.64 2.10
C LYS A 242 -20.90 3.68 1.87
N LYS A 243 -21.12 4.03 0.60
CA LYS A 243 -22.21 4.91 0.18
C LYS A 243 -22.89 4.32 -1.05
N ALA A 244 -24.22 4.33 -1.03
CA ALA A 244 -25.03 3.96 -2.17
C ALA A 244 -25.65 5.22 -2.79
N MET A 245 -25.82 5.22 -4.12
CA MET A 245 -26.56 6.26 -4.83
C MET A 245 -28.04 6.27 -4.40
N PRO A 246 -28.71 7.43 -4.40
CA PRO A 246 -30.14 7.52 -4.10
C PRO A 246 -30.97 6.56 -4.98
N GLY A 247 -31.92 5.85 -4.39
CA GLY A 247 -32.73 4.83 -5.08
C GLY A 247 -32.12 3.42 -5.10
N VAL A 248 -30.85 3.26 -4.72
CA VAL A 248 -30.20 1.96 -4.52
C VAL A 248 -30.39 1.54 -3.05
N PHE A 249 -31.48 0.84 -2.75
CA PHE A 249 -31.76 0.31 -1.41
C PHE A 249 -30.97 -0.97 -1.15
N ARG A 250 -29.73 -0.85 -0.65
CA ARG A 250 -28.87 -1.99 -0.33
C ARG A 250 -28.27 -1.87 1.07
N THR A 251 -29.14 -2.01 2.07
CA THR A 251 -28.87 -1.85 3.51
C THR A 251 -28.20 -3.06 4.18
N GLU A 252 -27.99 -4.17 3.45
CA GLU A 252 -27.66 -5.44 4.10
C GLU A 252 -26.20 -5.55 4.56
N ILE A 253 -25.23 -5.00 3.82
CA ILE A 253 -23.80 -5.10 4.18
C ILE A 253 -23.37 -3.86 4.95
N VAL A 254 -23.11 -4.04 6.25
CA VAL A 254 -22.68 -2.98 7.19
C VAL A 254 -21.16 -2.94 7.30
N LYS A 255 -20.50 -4.10 7.33
CA LYS A 255 -19.03 -4.22 7.32
C LYS A 255 -18.63 -5.50 6.57
N ALA A 256 -17.52 -5.43 5.84
CA ALA A 256 -16.85 -6.58 5.26
C ALA A 256 -15.35 -6.51 5.52
N LYS A 257 -14.75 -7.70 5.57
CA LYS A 257 -13.31 -7.89 5.57
C LYS A 257 -12.93 -8.62 4.29
N ARG A 258 -11.98 -8.07 3.56
CA ARG A 258 -11.44 -8.63 2.33
C ARG A 258 -9.98 -8.95 2.56
N ILE A 259 -9.55 -10.16 2.19
CA ILE A 259 -8.18 -10.63 2.36
C ILE A 259 -7.69 -11.13 1.01
N PHE A 260 -6.57 -10.62 0.54
CA PHE A 260 -5.84 -11.18 -0.59
C PHE A 260 -4.59 -11.88 -0.07
N GLU A 261 -4.34 -13.09 -0.55
CA GLU A 261 -3.16 -13.89 -0.24
C GLU A 261 -2.48 -14.31 -1.54
N GLY A 262 -1.21 -13.94 -1.72
CA GLY A 262 -0.38 -14.44 -2.80
C GLY A 262 0.18 -15.83 -2.45
N CYS A 263 -0.07 -16.81 -3.32
CA CYS A 263 0.47 -18.17 -3.24
C CYS A 263 0.97 -18.57 -4.63
N ASP A 264 2.28 -18.83 -4.81
CA ASP A 264 2.90 -19.42 -6.02
C ASP A 264 2.18 -19.11 -7.36
N GLU A 265 2.40 -17.90 -7.88
CA GLU A 265 1.78 -17.37 -9.13
C GLU A 265 0.25 -17.24 -9.12
N GLN A 266 -0.39 -17.32 -7.95
CA GLN A 266 -1.82 -17.14 -7.76
C GLN A 266 -2.12 -16.09 -6.69
N VAL A 267 -3.28 -15.44 -6.81
CA VAL A 267 -3.86 -14.61 -5.76
C VAL A 267 -5.18 -15.23 -5.34
N VAL A 268 -5.31 -15.47 -4.04
CA VAL A 268 -6.53 -15.99 -3.41
C VAL A 268 -7.23 -14.85 -2.68
N GLU A 269 -8.46 -14.56 -3.08
CA GLU A 269 -9.33 -13.63 -2.35
C GLU A 269 -10.22 -14.40 -1.35
N LYS A 270 -10.27 -13.93 -0.11
CA LYS A 270 -11.17 -14.42 0.94
C LYS A 270 -11.99 -13.25 1.48
N ILE A 271 -13.30 -13.43 1.56
CA ILE A 271 -14.21 -12.39 2.03
C ILE A 271 -14.96 -12.90 3.26
N GLN A 272 -14.95 -12.09 4.33
CA GLN A 272 -15.78 -12.29 5.51
C GLN A 272 -16.75 -11.10 5.65
N LYS A 273 -18.06 -11.37 5.64
CA LYS A 273 -19.09 -10.33 5.71
C LYS A 273 -19.80 -10.34 7.07
N SER A 274 -20.21 -9.17 7.54
CA SER A 274 -21.23 -9.02 8.58
C SER A 274 -22.46 -8.33 8.00
N VAL A 275 -23.60 -9.00 8.08
CA VAL A 275 -24.90 -8.53 7.58
C VAL A 275 -25.72 -8.04 8.77
N GLN A 276 -26.29 -6.82 8.71
CA GLN A 276 -27.39 -6.49 9.64
C GLN A 276 -28.66 -7.14 9.08
N LEU A 277 -29.18 -8.13 9.77
CA LEU A 277 -30.57 -8.53 9.59
C LEU A 277 -31.42 -7.36 10.10
N HIS A 278 -32.12 -6.64 9.22
CA HIS A 278 -33.27 -5.87 9.68
C HIS A 278 -34.37 -6.86 10.04
N ASP A 279 -34.92 -6.73 11.25
CA ASP A 279 -36.15 -7.41 11.66
C ASP A 279 -37.19 -7.18 10.56
N ARG A 280 -37.69 -8.28 9.98
CA ARG A 280 -38.84 -8.20 9.09
C ARG A 280 -39.99 -7.60 9.91
N PRO A 281 -40.80 -6.68 9.35
CA PRO A 281 -42.06 -6.34 10.00
C PRO A 281 -42.87 -7.63 10.17
N ASN A 282 -43.36 -7.85 11.38
CA ASN A 282 -44.23 -8.97 11.71
C ASN A 282 -45.43 -8.97 10.73
N PRO A 283 -45.71 -10.06 9.99
CA PRO A 283 -46.84 -10.10 9.07
C PRO A 283 -48.22 -10.04 9.77
N ASP A 284 -48.27 -10.03 11.11
CA ASP A 284 -49.51 -10.08 11.89
C ASP A 284 -50.01 -8.71 12.41
N THR A 285 -49.72 -7.61 11.72
CA THR A 285 -50.47 -6.36 11.93
C THR A 285 -51.17 -5.93 10.65
N ASN A 286 -52.31 -6.57 10.41
CA ASN A 286 -53.52 -5.95 9.86
C ASN A 286 -54.74 -6.75 10.32
#